data_AF-A0A7V2HBA2-F1
#
_entry.id   AF-A0A7V2HBA2-F1
#
_cell.length_a   1.000
_cell.length_b   1.000
_cell.length_c   1.000
_cell.angle_alpha   90.00
_cell.angle_beta   90.00
_cell.angle_gamma   90.00
#
_symmetry.space_group_name_H-M   'P 1'
#
loop_
_entity.id
_entity.type
_entity.pdbx_description
1 polymer ?
#
loop_
_entity_poly.entity_id
_entity_poly.type
_entity_poly.pdbx_seq_one_letter_code
_entity_poly.pdbx_strand_id
1 'polypeptide(L)'
;MRRGLVGLLLAAAVTAPGTAAFGEMREGVRPLSLWKRSLAVLAASTVLDAHSSIGRRELNPLLRDATGRFGTRGIAIKTAMTGAALGAQWLLLRRSERGMKAAAAINFGLSGTLAAVAVHNYGNGKAKKTPAGTPGTE
;
A
#
# COMPACT_ATOMS: atom_id res chain seq x y z
N MET A 1 6.73 -5.99 -22.19
CA MET A 1 6.79 -7.19 -21.34
C MET A 1 7.57 -7.03 -20.01
N ARG A 2 8.49 -6.05 -19.86
CA ARG A 2 9.30 -5.91 -18.61
C ARG A 2 8.58 -5.33 -17.38
N ARG A 3 7.45 -4.62 -17.54
CA ARG A 3 6.74 -3.94 -16.43
C ARG A 3 5.88 -4.88 -15.57
N GLY A 4 5.37 -5.97 -16.14
CA GLY A 4 4.57 -6.97 -15.41
C GLY A 4 5.39 -7.83 -14.46
N LEU A 5 6.63 -8.14 -14.84
CA LEU A 5 7.56 -8.95 -14.05
C LEU A 5 8.03 -8.25 -12.76
N VAL A 6 8.26 -6.93 -12.83
CA VAL A 6 8.61 -6.11 -11.65
C VAL A 6 7.44 -5.99 -10.68
N GLY A 7 6.21 -5.83 -11.20
CA GLY A 7 4.99 -5.83 -10.37
C GLY A 7 4.72 -7.19 -9.71
N LEU A 8 4.97 -8.29 -10.42
CA LEU A 8 4.84 -9.66 -9.90
C LEU A 8 5.91 -9.98 -8.84
N LEU A 9 7.16 -9.55 -9.05
CA LEU A 9 8.26 -9.72 -8.09
C LEU A 9 8.08 -8.87 -6.82
N LEU A 10 7.58 -7.64 -6.95
CA LEU A 10 7.23 -6.79 -5.80
C LEU A 10 6.04 -7.34 -5.01
N ALA A 11 5.08 -7.97 -5.69
CA ALA A 11 3.95 -8.63 -5.03
C ALA A 11 4.37 -9.91 -4.29
N ALA A 12 5.20 -10.75 -4.91
CA ALA A 12 5.73 -11.95 -4.27
C ALA A 12 6.53 -11.63 -3.00
N ALA A 13 7.30 -10.54 -3.02
CA ALA A 13 8.06 -10.06 -1.86
C ALA A 13 7.19 -9.54 -0.69
N VAL A 14 5.92 -9.22 -0.94
CA VAL A 14 4.98 -8.70 0.08
C VAL A 14 4.00 -9.78 0.56
N THR A 15 3.66 -10.76 -0.27
CA THR A 15 2.81 -11.90 0.13
C THR A 15 3.58 -12.93 0.98
N ALA A 16 4.86 -13.18 0.67
CA ALA A 16 5.70 -14.10 1.44
C ALA A 16 5.91 -13.73 2.93
N PRO A 17 6.15 -12.46 3.31
CA PRO A 17 6.22 -12.08 4.72
C PRO A 17 4.87 -12.17 5.43
N GLY A 18 3.74 -12.06 4.72
CA GLY A 18 2.41 -12.23 5.32
C GLY A 18 2.18 -13.63 5.85
N THR A 19 2.55 -14.67 5.09
CA THR A 19 2.44 -16.08 5.51
C THR A 19 3.56 -16.49 6.47
N ALA A 20 4.79 -16.03 6.24
CA ALA A 20 5.91 -16.25 7.17
C ALA A 20 5.66 -15.59 8.53
N ALA A 21 4.99 -14.44 8.59
CA ALA A 21 4.65 -13.76 9.85
C ALA A 21 3.68 -14.55 10.73
N PHE A 22 2.76 -15.34 10.15
CA PHE A 22 1.93 -16.25 10.94
C PHE A 22 2.75 -17.41 11.53
N GLY A 23 3.81 -17.85 10.83
CA GLY A 23 4.80 -18.79 11.36
C GLY A 23 5.69 -18.16 12.44
N GLU A 24 6.22 -16.95 12.20
CA GLU A 24 7.07 -16.19 13.13
C GLU A 24 6.33 -15.70 14.39
N MET A 25 4.99 -15.64 14.39
CA MET A 25 4.20 -15.44 15.62
C MET A 25 4.20 -16.68 16.54
N ARG A 26 4.44 -17.87 15.97
CA ARG A 26 4.43 -19.16 16.68
C ARG A 26 5.85 -19.58 17.11
N GLU A 27 6.87 -19.28 16.32
CA GLU A 27 8.28 -19.39 16.70
C GLU A 27 8.68 -18.18 17.55
N GLY A 28 9.48 -18.34 18.61
CA GLY A 28 9.71 -17.31 19.65
C GLY A 28 10.48 -16.04 19.26
N VAL A 29 10.15 -15.41 18.13
CA VAL A 29 10.68 -14.12 17.67
C VAL A 29 10.28 -13.01 18.66
N ARG A 30 11.21 -12.09 18.93
CA ARG A 30 10.96 -10.96 19.83
C ARG A 30 9.81 -10.08 19.29
N PRO A 31 8.82 -9.70 20.10
CA PRO A 31 7.67 -8.89 19.65
C PRO A 31 8.08 -7.60 18.93
N LEU A 32 9.15 -6.96 19.42
CA LEU A 32 9.68 -5.72 18.84
C LEU A 32 10.23 -5.92 17.42
N SER A 33 10.96 -7.02 17.16
CA SER A 33 11.51 -7.27 15.81
C SER A 33 10.41 -7.63 14.83
N LEU A 34 9.43 -8.44 15.24
CA LEU A 34 8.29 -8.81 14.42
C LEU A 34 7.45 -7.57 14.06
N TRP A 35 7.17 -6.72 15.05
CA TRP A 35 6.44 -5.48 14.83
C TRP A 35 7.19 -4.52 13.92
N LYS A 36 8.51 -4.31 14.10
CA LYS A 36 9.32 -3.49 13.18
C LYS A 36 9.29 -4.01 11.73
N ARG A 37 9.41 -5.33 11.53
CA ARG A 37 9.29 -5.95 10.20
C ARG A 37 7.92 -5.68 9.59
N SER A 38 6.85 -5.81 10.38
CA SER A 38 5.49 -5.53 9.93
C SER A 38 5.29 -4.08 9.48
N LEU A 39 5.92 -3.10 10.16
CA LEU A 39 5.87 -1.69 9.76
C LEU A 39 6.58 -1.49 8.41
N ALA A 40 7.73 -2.11 8.21
CA ALA A 40 8.47 -2.03 6.95
C ALA A 40 7.69 -2.62 5.78
N VAL A 41 7.06 -3.79 6.00
CA VAL A 41 6.23 -4.44 4.98
C VAL A 41 4.99 -3.58 4.66
N LEU A 42 4.29 -3.07 5.67
CA LEU A 42 3.11 -2.21 5.46
C LEU A 42 3.46 -0.91 4.72
N ALA A 43 4.60 -0.30 5.05
CA ALA A 43 5.09 0.87 4.34
C ALA A 43 5.37 0.55 2.86
N ALA A 44 6.06 -0.56 2.58
CA ALA A 44 6.33 -0.99 1.21
C ALA A 44 5.04 -1.26 0.41
N SER A 45 4.06 -1.96 1.01
CA SER A 45 2.77 -2.23 0.37
C SER A 45 1.99 -0.95 0.08
N THR A 46 2.02 0.02 1.00
CA THR A 46 1.38 1.33 0.80
C THR A 46 2.00 2.07 -0.39
N VAL A 47 3.33 2.09 -0.48
CA VAL A 47 4.04 2.71 -1.61
C VAL A 47 3.67 2.01 -2.92
N LEU A 48 3.65 0.67 -2.91
CA LEU A 48 3.30 -0.11 -4.10
C LEU A 48 1.87 0.15 -4.56
N ASP A 49 0.93 0.21 -3.63
CA ASP A 49 -0.47 0.53 -3.89
C ASP A 49 -0.66 1.95 -4.43
N ALA A 50 -0.03 2.95 -3.81
CA ALA A 50 -0.04 4.33 -4.30
C ALA A 50 0.57 4.45 -5.70
N HIS A 51 1.72 3.82 -5.94
CA HIS A 51 2.39 3.82 -7.24
C HIS A 51 1.53 3.14 -8.31
N SER A 52 0.90 2.00 -7.98
CA SER A 52 0.00 1.28 -8.89
C SER A 52 -1.24 2.11 -9.27
N SER A 53 -1.62 3.06 -8.41
CA SER A 53 -2.77 3.95 -8.58
C SER A 53 -2.50 5.17 -9.45
N ILE A 54 -1.24 5.56 -9.68
CA ILE A 54 -0.89 6.80 -10.40
C ILE A 54 -1.52 6.85 -11.79
N GLY A 55 -2.30 7.91 -12.05
CA GLY A 55 -2.95 8.18 -13.32
C GLY A 55 -4.24 7.40 -13.56
N ARG A 56 -4.69 6.60 -12.58
CA ARG A 56 -6.04 5.99 -12.62
C ARG A 56 -7.11 7.02 -12.28
N ARG A 57 -8.34 6.78 -12.73
CA ARG A 57 -9.50 7.60 -12.36
C ARG A 57 -9.74 7.48 -10.86
N GLU A 58 -9.86 8.63 -10.19
CA GLU A 58 -10.07 8.71 -8.75
C GLU A 58 -11.43 9.34 -8.47
N LEU A 59 -12.28 8.63 -7.72
CA LEU A 59 -13.63 9.08 -7.39
C LEU A 59 -13.62 9.99 -6.17
N ASN A 60 -12.63 9.83 -5.29
CA ASN A 60 -12.51 10.62 -4.08
C ASN A 60 -12.07 12.06 -4.39
N PRO A 61 -12.92 13.09 -4.14
CA PRO A 61 -12.58 14.49 -4.37
C PRO A 61 -11.35 14.97 -3.61
N LEU A 62 -11.05 14.37 -2.46
CA LEU A 62 -9.89 14.74 -1.66
C LEU A 62 -8.58 14.24 -2.28
N LEU A 63 -8.62 13.09 -2.98
CA LEU A 63 -7.43 12.43 -3.53
C LEU A 63 -7.19 12.74 -5.01
N ARG A 64 -8.24 13.09 -5.77
CA ARG A 64 -8.11 13.38 -7.20
C ARG A 64 -7.44 14.71 -7.48
N ASP A 65 -6.68 14.75 -8.56
CA ASP A 65 -6.17 15.96 -9.17
C ASP A 65 -7.26 16.68 -10.01
N ALA A 66 -6.90 17.81 -10.61
CA ALA A 66 -7.79 18.61 -11.47
C ALA A 66 -8.31 17.83 -12.70
N THR A 67 -7.66 16.73 -13.09
CA THR A 67 -8.08 15.87 -14.21
C THR A 67 -8.96 14.69 -13.75
N GLY A 68 -9.30 14.63 -12.45
CA GLY A 68 -10.09 13.55 -11.88
C GLY A 68 -9.33 12.24 -11.69
N ARG A 69 -7.99 12.30 -11.59
CA ARG A 69 -7.12 11.13 -11.48
C ARG A 69 -6.32 11.11 -10.19
N PHE A 70 -5.85 9.93 -9.80
CA PHE A 70 -4.94 9.78 -8.68
C PHE A 70 -3.54 10.30 -9.09
N GLY A 71 -3.12 11.40 -8.47
CA GLY A 71 -1.88 12.10 -8.77
C GLY A 71 -1.06 12.41 -7.52
N THR A 72 -0.22 13.43 -7.59
CA THR A 72 0.66 13.88 -6.50
C THR A 72 -0.11 14.21 -5.22
N ARG A 73 -1.30 14.82 -5.35
CA ARG A 73 -2.20 15.10 -4.22
C ARG A 73 -2.63 13.83 -3.49
N GLY A 74 -3.11 12.84 -4.23
CA GLY A 74 -3.52 11.55 -3.68
C GLY A 74 -2.37 10.82 -3.00
N ILE A 75 -1.18 10.84 -3.60
CA ILE A 75 0.05 10.30 -3.00
C ILE A 75 0.34 11.01 -1.67
N ALA A 76 0.39 12.34 -1.67
CA ALA A 76 0.72 13.14 -0.49
C ALA A 76 -0.22 12.84 0.68
N ILE A 77 -1.53 12.84 0.43
CA ILE A 77 -2.54 12.57 1.47
C ILE A 77 -2.41 11.13 1.98
N LYS A 78 -2.31 10.15 1.08
CA LYS A 78 -2.20 8.74 1.47
C LYS A 78 -0.94 8.46 2.27
N THR A 79 0.19 9.02 1.87
CA THR A 79 1.47 8.92 2.60
C THR A 79 1.38 9.62 3.96
N ALA A 80 0.75 10.79 4.05
CA ALA A 80 0.55 11.49 5.33
C ALA A 80 -0.31 10.66 6.29
N MET A 81 -1.40 10.07 5.81
CA MET A 81 -2.26 9.18 6.61
C MET A 81 -1.51 7.95 7.09
N THR A 82 -0.77 7.27 6.21
CA THR A 82 0.03 6.10 6.59
C THR A 82 1.12 6.48 7.58
N GLY A 83 1.84 7.58 7.35
CA GLY A 83 2.87 8.07 8.27
C GLY A 83 2.31 8.38 9.66
N ALA A 84 1.16 9.05 9.73
CA ALA A 84 0.47 9.33 10.99
C ALA A 84 0.06 8.04 11.71
N ALA A 85 -0.48 7.05 10.99
CA ALA A 85 -0.87 5.76 11.56
C ALA A 85 0.34 4.99 12.14
N LEU A 86 1.44 4.90 11.38
CA LEU A 86 2.67 4.25 11.83
C LEU A 86 3.28 4.98 13.04
N GLY A 87 3.27 6.32 13.02
CA GLY A 87 3.73 7.15 14.15
C GLY A 87 2.90 6.94 15.41
N ALA A 88 1.57 6.88 15.28
CA ALA A 88 0.67 6.58 16.39
C ALA A 88 0.90 5.17 16.95
N GLN A 89 1.05 4.16 16.08
CA GLN A 89 1.41 2.81 16.50
C GLN A 89 2.72 2.82 17.30
N TRP A 90 3.73 3.58 16.84
CA TRP A 90 5.00 3.67 17.55
C TRP A 90 4.87 4.30 18.93
N LEU A 91 4.14 5.41 19.06
CA LEU A 91 3.95 6.07 20.36
C LEU A 91 3.18 5.20 21.35
N LEU A 92 2.12 4.53 20.89
CA LEU A 92 1.17 3.81 21.74
C LEU A 92 1.63 2.39 22.09
N LEU A 93 2.30 1.69 21.17
CA LEU A 93 2.56 0.26 21.31
C LEU A 93 4.01 -0.07 21.69
N ARG A 94 4.93 0.90 21.65
CA ARG A 94 6.35 0.68 21.98
C ARG A 94 6.64 0.12 23.37
N ARG A 95 5.67 0.13 24.29
CA ARG A 95 5.77 -0.42 25.66
C ARG A 95 4.91 -1.64 25.93
N SER A 96 4.18 -2.16 24.93
CA SER A 96 3.26 -3.29 25.11
C SER A 96 3.60 -4.43 24.17
N GLU A 97 4.15 -5.53 24.69
CA GLU A 97 4.48 -6.70 23.88
C GLU A 97 3.25 -7.32 23.23
N ARG A 98 2.13 -7.41 23.97
CA ARG A 98 0.85 -7.91 23.44
C ARG A 98 0.33 -6.99 22.33
N GLY A 99 0.45 -5.68 22.52
CA GLY A 99 0.09 -4.67 21.50
C GLY A 99 0.95 -4.78 20.25
N MET A 100 2.26 -4.97 20.39
CA MET A 100 3.19 -5.18 19.27
C MET A 100 2.83 -6.41 18.45
N LYS A 101 2.53 -7.55 19.08
CA LYS A 101 2.12 -8.78 18.38
C LYS A 101 0.81 -8.59 17.62
N ALA A 102 -0.19 -8.00 18.26
CA ALA A 102 -1.48 -7.74 17.62
C ALA A 102 -1.34 -6.77 16.44
N ALA A 103 -0.60 -5.68 16.61
CA ALA A 103 -0.34 -4.73 15.54
C ALA A 103 0.48 -5.34 14.40
N ALA A 104 1.43 -6.22 14.70
CA ALA A 104 2.16 -6.93 13.65
C ALA A 104 1.22 -7.78 12.79
N ALA A 105 0.34 -8.57 13.41
CA ALA A 105 -0.65 -9.37 12.69
C ALA A 105 -1.56 -8.50 11.79
N ILE A 106 -2.06 -7.39 12.33
CA ILE A 106 -2.89 -6.44 11.57
C ILE A 106 -2.11 -5.83 10.40
N ASN A 107 -0.87 -5.38 10.64
CA ASN A 107 -0.03 -4.76 9.62
C ASN A 107 0.25 -5.74 8.48
N PHE A 108 0.54 -7.01 8.77
CA PHE A 108 0.72 -8.03 7.74
C PHE A 108 -0.58 -8.31 6.96
N GLY A 109 -1.71 -8.38 7.64
CA GLY A 109 -3.02 -8.52 7.00
C GLY A 109 -3.30 -7.39 6.01
N LEU A 110 -3.16 -6.13 6.47
CA LEU A 110 -3.33 -4.94 5.63
C LEU A 110 -2.34 -4.89 4.47
N SER A 111 -1.08 -5.28 4.71
CA SER A 111 -0.05 -5.36 3.68
C SER A 111 -0.44 -6.31 2.55
N GLY A 112 -1.00 -7.48 2.91
CA GLY A 112 -1.52 -8.45 1.94
C GLY A 112 -2.64 -7.86 1.09
N THR A 113 -3.60 -7.16 1.71
CA THR A 113 -4.69 -6.49 0.97
C THR A 113 -4.15 -5.42 0.01
N LEU A 114 -3.26 -4.55 0.47
CA LEU A 114 -2.66 -3.50 -0.37
C LEU A 114 -1.84 -4.09 -1.53
N ALA A 115 -1.11 -5.17 -1.29
CA ALA A 115 -0.39 -5.88 -2.34
C ALA A 115 -1.34 -6.47 -3.39
N ALA A 116 -2.44 -7.10 -2.97
CA ALA A 116 -3.44 -7.65 -3.88
C ALA A 116 -4.07 -6.57 -4.76
N VAL A 117 -4.42 -5.41 -4.18
CA VAL A 117 -4.90 -4.25 -4.94
C VAL A 117 -3.84 -3.77 -5.93
N ALA A 118 -2.58 -3.69 -5.51
CA ALA A 118 -1.50 -3.27 -6.39
C ALA A 118 -1.28 -4.22 -7.57
N VAL A 119 -1.33 -5.54 -7.33
CA VAL A 119 -1.27 -6.58 -8.38
C VAL A 119 -2.42 -6.42 -9.36
N HIS A 120 -3.65 -6.32 -8.84
CA HIS A 120 -4.84 -6.11 -9.65
C HIS A 120 -4.70 -4.84 -10.50
N ASN A 121 -4.19 -3.77 -9.91
CA ASN A 121 -3.91 -2.54 -10.61
C ASN A 121 -2.87 -2.74 -11.71
N TYR A 122 -1.69 -3.32 -11.44
CA TYR A 122 -0.71 -3.53 -12.51
C TYR A 122 -1.20 -4.45 -13.64
N GLY A 123 -2.08 -5.42 -13.34
CA GLY A 123 -2.74 -6.26 -14.33
C GLY A 123 -3.70 -5.47 -15.23
N ASN A 124 -4.46 -4.55 -14.63
CA ASN A 124 -5.37 -3.66 -15.34
C ASN A 124 -4.63 -2.39 -15.79
N GLY A 125 -4.02 -2.40 -16.98
CA GLY A 125 -3.24 -1.27 -17.52
C GLY A 125 -3.89 0.12 -17.33
N LYS A 126 -3.08 1.19 -17.29
CA LYS A 126 -3.57 2.56 -17.02
C LYS A 126 -4.67 2.95 -18.02
N ALA A 127 -5.74 3.56 -17.52
CA ALA A 127 -6.86 4.03 -18.34
C ALA A 127 -6.35 4.84 -19.55
N LYS A 128 -6.84 4.50 -20.75
CA LYS A 128 -6.51 5.23 -21.99
C LYS A 128 -6.71 6.73 -21.77
N LYS A 129 -5.79 7.55 -22.30
CA LYS A 129 -5.98 9.00 -22.38
C LYS A 129 -7.30 9.24 -23.13
N THR A 130 -8.33 9.72 -22.44
CA THR A 130 -9.46 10.33 -23.15
C THR A 130 -8.89 11.53 -23.91
N PRO A 131 -9.01 11.60 -25.24
CA PRO A 131 -8.58 12.78 -25.97
C PRO A 131 -9.34 13.98 -25.42
N ALA A 132 -8.63 15.09 -25.21
CA ALA A 132 -9.26 16.37 -24.92
C ALA A 132 -10.29 16.63 -26.02
N GLY A 133 -11.50 17.01 -25.62
CA GLY A 133 -12.64 17.16 -26.50
C GLY A 133 -12.29 17.93 -27.77
N THR A 134 -12.69 17.37 -28.91
CA THR A 134 -12.85 18.12 -30.14
C THR A 134 -13.74 19.33 -29.83
N PRO A 135 -13.34 20.57 -30.11
CA PRO A 135 -14.26 21.70 -30.06
C PRO A 135 -15.41 21.37 -31.02
N GLY A 136 -16.63 21.38 -30.51
CA GLY A 136 -17.82 21.20 -31.34
C GLY A 136 -17.82 22.25 -32.44
N THR A 137 -17.89 21.78 -33.68
CA THR A 137 -18.40 22.55 -34.80
C THR A 137 -19.92 22.60 -34.64
N GLU A 138 -20.42 23.76 -34.24
CA GLU A 138 -21.75 24.24 -34.60
C GLU A 138 -21.57 25.47 -35.49
#